data_AF-A0AAW6BMX1-F1
#
_entry.id   AF-A0AAW6BMX1-F1
#
_cell.length_a   1.000
_cell.length_b   1.000
_cell.length_c   1.000
_cell.angle_alpha   90.00
_cell.angle_beta   90.00
_cell.angle_gamma   90.00
#
_symmetry.space_group_name_H-M   'P 1'
#
loop_
_entity.id
_entity.type
_entity.pdbx_description
1 polymer ?
#
loop_
_entity_poly.entity_id
_entity_poly.type
_entity_poly.pdbx_seq_one_letter_code
_entity_poly.pdbx_strand_id
1 'polypeptide(L)'
;MRVLKIICPECGAKAVIRKTNRKHREIADLYCACSNVECGYTFVMNLTFSHTLSPSAKTGDKLLQTVINNLNPQQRQMALDLLKVRPTA
;
A
#
# COMPACT_ATOMS: atom_id res chain seq x y z
N MET A 1 12.59 11.85 -2.47
CA MET A 1 11.86 10.73 -1.82
C MET A 1 11.30 11.22 -0.49
N ARG A 2 9.98 11.15 -0.26
CA ARG A 2 9.38 11.54 1.04
C ARG A 2 9.33 10.31 1.94
N VAL A 3 9.79 10.44 3.18
CA VAL A 3 9.74 9.39 4.21
C VAL A 3 8.66 9.77 5.22
N LEU A 4 7.92 8.78 5.72
CA LEU A 4 6.95 8.99 6.80
C LEU A 4 7.65 9.60 8.01
N LYS A 5 7.17 10.75 8.48
CA LYS A 5 7.66 11.42 9.68
C LYS A 5 6.59 11.35 10.75
N ILE A 6 6.94 10.78 11.90
CA ILE A 6 6.07 10.81 13.08
C ILE A 6 6.30 12.13 13.81
N ILE A 7 5.20 12.77 14.20
CA ILE A 7 5.20 14.02 14.96
C ILE A 7 4.74 13.71 16.38
N CYS A 8 5.46 14.27 17.36
CA CYS A 8 5.10 14.16 18.76
C CYS A 8 3.79 14.93 19.01
N PRO A 9 2.76 14.30 19.59
CA PRO A 9 1.48 14.96 19.83
C PRO A 9 1.56 16.05 20.91
N GLU A 10 2.53 15.97 21.82
CA GLU A 10 2.69 16.92 22.93
C GLU A 10 3.38 18.22 22.50
N CYS A 11 4.52 18.14 21.81
CA CYS A 11 5.34 19.32 21.50
C CYS A 11 5.50 19.63 20.01
N GLY A 12 4.93 18.81 19.11
CA GLY A 12 5.05 18.99 17.67
C GLY A 12 6.44 18.72 17.08
N ALA A 13 7.44 18.39 17.91
CA ALA A 13 8.75 17.98 17.42
C ALA A 13 8.68 16.62 16.71
N LYS A 14 9.71 16.29 15.93
CA LYS A 14 9.80 14.97 15.28
C LYS A 14 9.94 13.87 16.34
N ALA A 15 9.43 12.69 16.03
CA ALA A 15 9.67 11.50 16.84
C ALA A 15 10.43 10.44 16.03
N VAL A 16 11.28 9.69 16.74
CA VAL A 16 12.09 8.59 16.20
C VAL A 16 11.43 7.27 16.54
N ILE A 17 11.22 6.41 15.54
CA ILE A 17 10.71 5.05 15.76
C ILE A 17 11.86 4.20 16.30
N ARG A 18 11.69 3.64 17.51
CA ARG A 18 12.66 2.77 18.18
C ARG A 18 12.41 1.29 17.87
N LYS A 19 11.15 0.90 17.76
CA LYS A 19 10.74 -0.47 17.48
C LYS A 19 9.45 -0.48 16.67
N THR A 20 9.39 -1.37 15.70
CA THR A 20 8.18 -1.67 14.94
C THR A 20 7.72 -3.07 15.28
N ASN A 21 6.59 -3.19 15.97
CA ASN A 21 5.95 -4.47 16.26
C ASN A 21 4.92 -4.79 15.17
N ARG A 22 5.25 -5.71 14.26
CA ARG A 22 4.36 -6.09 13.16
C ARG A 22 3.40 -7.18 13.62
N LYS A 23 2.11 -6.86 13.69
CA LYS A 23 1.03 -7.80 14.05
C LYS A 23 0.50 -8.52 12.82
N HIS A 24 0.33 -7.79 11.73
CA HIS A 24 -0.13 -8.28 10.44
C HIS A 24 0.68 -7.62 9.32
N ARG A 25 0.51 -8.09 8.07
CA ARG A 25 1.13 -7.45 6.89
C ARG A 25 0.73 -5.98 6.74
N GLU A 26 -0.42 -5.62 7.27
CA GLU A 26 -1.07 -4.32 7.11
C GLU A 26 -1.24 -3.55 8.43
N ILE A 27 -0.85 -4.14 9.56
CA ILE A 27 -1.03 -3.56 10.90
C ILE A 27 0.26 -3.68 11.68
N ALA A 28 0.76 -2.55 12.18
CA ALA A 28 1.94 -2.49 13.02
C ALA A 28 1.80 -1.46 14.14
N ASP A 29 2.38 -1.75 15.30
CA ASP A 29 2.57 -0.75 16.36
C ASP A 29 3.98 -0.16 16.25
N LEU A 30 4.07 1.16 16.30
CA LEU A 30 5.30 1.93 16.24
C LEU A 30 5.60 2.53 17.61
N TYR A 31 6.65 2.04 18.25
CA TYR A 31 7.15 2.59 19.49
C TYR A 31 8.07 3.76 19.17
N CYS A 32 7.65 4.96 19.56
CA CYS A 32 8.27 6.22 19.20
C CYS A 32 8.83 6.94 20.43
N ALA A 33 9.91 7.69 20.23
CA ALA A 33 10.47 8.60 21.23
C ALA A 33 10.61 9.99 20.60
N CYS A 34 10.15 11.03 21.28
CA CYS A 34 10.33 12.41 20.85
C CYS A 34 11.83 12.74 20.69
N SER A 35 12.17 13.48 19.64
CA SER A 35 13.55 13.94 19.42
C SER A 35 13.93 15.14 20.30
N ASN A 36 12.96 15.88 20.83
CA ASN A 36 13.22 16.94 21.78
C ASN A 36 13.48 16.32 23.16
N VAL A 37 14.71 16.48 23.66
CA VAL A 37 15.17 15.92 24.94
C VAL A 37 14.37 16.49 26.11
N GLU A 38 13.96 17.76 26.04
CA GLU A 38 13.14 18.38 27.09
C GLU A 38 11.72 17.81 27.13
N CYS A 39 11.17 17.40 25.98
CA CYS A 39 9.87 16.75 25.94
C CYS A 39 9.95 15.31 26.41
N GLY A 40 10.95 14.55 25.93
CA GLY A 40 11.20 13.16 26.37
C GLY A 40 10.06 12.17 26.10
N TYR A 41 8.96 12.59 25.48
CA TYR A 41 7.74 11.80 25.40
C TYR A 41 7.94 10.53 24.58
N THR A 42 7.61 9.38 25.18
CA THR A 42 7.64 8.07 24.54
C THR A 42 6.23 7.54 24.39
N PHE A 43 5.85 7.14 23.19
CA PHE A 43 4.47 6.78 22.88
C PHE A 43 4.40 5.69 21.81
N VAL A 44 3.22 5.08 21.70
CA VAL A 44 2.94 4.05 20.69
C VAL A 44 1.91 4.57 19.71
N MET A 45 2.15 4.39 18.41
CA MET A 45 1.18 4.65 17.36
C MET A 45 0.79 3.37 16.63
N ASN A 46 -0.46 3.25 16.22
CA ASN A 46 -0.88 2.16 15.34
C ASN A 46 -0.83 2.63 13.88
N LEU A 47 -0.07 1.93 13.05
CA LEU A 47 -0.03 2.10 11.61
C LEU A 47 -0.87 0.99 10.97
N THR A 48 -1.95 1.39 10.31
CA THR A 48 -2.91 0.48 9.69
C THR A 48 -3.15 0.87 8.24
N PHE A 49 -3.06 -0.11 7.34
CA PHE A 49 -3.50 0.06 5.96
C PHE A 49 -5.01 0.34 5.93
N SER A 50 -5.43 1.39 5.22
CA SER A 50 -6.84 1.76 5.14
C SER A 50 -7.49 1.19 3.87
N HIS A 51 -7.11 1.71 2.71
CA HIS A 51 -7.65 1.29 1.43
C HIS A 51 -6.72 1.66 0.29
N THR A 52 -6.99 1.08 -0.87
CA THR A 52 -6.25 1.33 -2.11
C THR A 52 -6.94 2.44 -2.91
N LEU A 53 -6.22 3.50 -3.28
CA LEU A 53 -6.74 4.53 -4.19
C LEU A 53 -6.62 4.11 -5.67
N SER A 54 -5.49 3.52 -6.03
CA SER A 54 -5.26 2.93 -7.35
C SER A 54 -4.60 1.56 -7.14
N PRO A 55 -5.16 0.48 -7.74
CA PRO A 55 -4.58 -0.85 -7.58
C PRO A 55 -3.16 -0.90 -8.10
N SER A 56 -2.35 -1.79 -7.51
CA SER A 56 -1.03 -2.09 -8.04
C SER A 56 -1.16 -2.65 -9.47
N ALA A 57 -0.21 -2.33 -10.35
CA ALA A 57 -0.11 -2.96 -11.66
C ALA A 57 -0.05 -4.51 -11.56
N LYS A 58 0.51 -5.03 -10.46
CA LYS A 58 0.54 -6.47 -10.16
C LYS A 58 -0.86 -7.07 -9.97
N THR A 59 -1.83 -6.26 -9.55
CA THR A 59 -3.23 -6.68 -9.45
C THR A 59 -3.87 -6.74 -10.83
N GLY A 60 -3.52 -5.82 -11.74
CA GLY A 60 -3.99 -5.83 -13.12
C GLY A 60 -3.59 -7.11 -13.86
N ASP A 61 -2.33 -7.51 -13.77
CA ASP A 61 -1.85 -8.76 -14.39
C ASP A 61 -2.58 -9.99 -13.85
N LYS A 62 -2.81 -10.03 -12.54
CA LYS A 62 -3.58 -11.12 -11.90
C LYS A 62 -5.01 -11.14 -12.40
N LEU A 63 -5.67 -9.99 -12.47
CA LEU A 63 -7.04 -9.88 -12.99
C LEU A 63 -7.11 -10.33 -14.45
N LEU A 64 -6.18 -9.88 -15.29
CA LEU A 64 -6.09 -10.31 -16.70
C LEU A 64 -5.90 -11.83 -16.80
N GLN A 65 -4.98 -12.40 -16.03
CA GLN A 65 -4.77 -13.86 -16.00
C GLN A 65 -6.03 -14.59 -15.54
N THR A 66 -6.68 -14.13 -14.48
CA THR A 66 -7.93 -14.71 -13.99
C THR A 66 -9.03 -14.64 -15.04
N VAL A 67 -9.17 -13.52 -15.75
CA VAL A 67 -10.13 -13.38 -16.84
C VAL A 67 -9.82 -14.38 -17.95
N ILE A 68 -8.59 -14.39 -18.49
CA ILE A 68 -8.17 -15.28 -19.59
C ILE A 68 -8.39 -16.77 -19.24
N ASN A 69 -8.13 -17.14 -17.99
CA ASN A 69 -8.28 -18.52 -17.51
C ASN A 69 -9.74 -18.97 -17.43
N ASN A 70 -10.68 -18.04 -17.17
CA ASN A 70 -12.10 -18.35 -17.01
C ASN A 70 -12.91 -18.22 -18.31
N LEU A 71 -12.32 -17.77 -19.42
CA LEU A 71 -13.02 -17.69 -20.71
C LEU A 71 -13.25 -19.08 -21.29
N ASN A 72 -14.45 -19.30 -21.83
CA ASN A 72 -14.74 -20.47 -22.66
C ASN A 72 -14.07 -20.35 -24.05
N PRO A 73 -14.02 -21.44 -24.86
CA PRO A 73 -13.33 -21.41 -26.15
C PRO A 73 -13.81 -20.33 -27.12
N GLN A 74 -15.12 -20.05 -27.17
CA GLN A 74 -15.69 -19.00 -28.03
C GLN A 74 -15.30 -17.60 -27.55
N GLN A 75 -15.37 -17.35 -26.25
CA GLN A 75 -15.00 -16.06 -25.64
C GLN A 75 -13.51 -15.76 -25.78
N ARG A 76 -12.64 -16.79 -25.74
CA ARG A 76 -11.21 -16.62 -26.02
C ARG A 76 -10.97 -16.16 -27.45
N GLN A 77 -11.65 -16.77 -28.41
CA GLN A 77 -11.52 -16.40 -29.82
C GLN A 77 -11.98 -14.95 -30.04
N MET A 78 -13.14 -14.58 -29.48
CA MET A 78 -13.64 -13.21 -29.52
C MET A 78 -12.66 -12.20 -28.90
N ALA A 79 -12.06 -12.52 -27.75
CA ALA A 79 -11.07 -11.66 -27.09
C ALA A 79 -9.81 -11.48 -27.96
N LEU A 80 -9.32 -12.55 -28.59
CA LEU A 80 -8.19 -12.48 -29.52
C LEU A 80 -8.50 -11.61 -30.73
N ASP A 81 -9.72 -11.70 -31.26
CA ASP A 81 -10.12 -10.90 -32.41
C ASP A 81 -10.24 -9.41 -32.05
N LEU A 82 -10.75 -9.08 -30.86
CA LEU A 82 -10.75 -7.71 -30.34
C LEU A 82 -9.33 -7.13 -30.19
N LEU A 83 -8.36 -7.93 -29.72
CA LEU A 83 -6.97 -7.48 -29.56
C LEU A 83 -6.23 -7.30 -30.90
N LYS A 84 -6.64 -8.01 -31.95
CA LYS A 84 -6.09 -7.83 -33.32
C LYS A 84 -6.58 -6.57 -34.00
N VAL A 85 -7.71 -5.99 -33.56
CA VAL A 85 -8.19 -4.70 -34.05
C VAL A 85 -7.23 -3.63 -33.54
N ARG A 86 -6.29 -3.24 -34.41
CA ARG A 86 -5.36 -2.14 -34.17
C ARG A 86 -6.18 -0.88 -33.85
N PRO A 87 -5.92 -0.14 -32.76
CA PRO A 87 -6.50 1.18 -32.61
C PRO A 87 -5.97 2.03 -33.75
N THR A 88 -6.85 2.46 -34.65
CA THR A 88 -6.57 3.55 -35.59
C THR A 88 -6.58 4.86 -34.80
N ALA A 89 -5.47 5.18 -34.15
CA ALA A 89 -5.12 6.53 -33.68
C ALA A 89 -3.63 6.58 -33.33
#